data_AF-A0A7C7KJ56-F1
#
_entry.id   AF-A0A7C7KJ56-F1
#
_cell.length_a   1.000
_cell.length_b   1.000
_cell.length_c   1.000
_cell.angle_alpha   90.00
_cell.angle_beta   90.00
_cell.angle_gamma   90.00
#
_symmetry.space_group_name_H-M   'P 1'
#
loop_
_entity.id
_entity.type
_entity.pdbx_description
1 polymer ?
#
loop_
_entity_poly.entity_id
_entity_poly.type
_entity_poly.pdbx_seq_one_letter_code
_entity_poly.pdbx_strand_id
1 'polypeptide(L)'
;AIEKMVELGADTITIEIPNLQNLISGSGVIGHEFKWDLIDYLAAVPDAPVSSLEEMLELGLIHEALTPGMRRRNAPESRDTDAYATALAKREPLRNAVVSVIEENQVDALIYPTMREPPSIIGQPQRGSNCSLSANTGLPALSIPAGWTGGLPIGLELLGRSLDDARLVALGYAYEQATDHRRTPVSAPPLLSGRAAKPITFTVRTTTDGAPRSTVRARARVRFTYNSLTGTLAYNIRVSGVRADDVFAIVLSTNDEEGRPYIERRLSGPSISSAQGTLTLDTDERERLESGEFYLELMTRNHPFGTGKNQVLPVRR
;
A
#
# COMPACT_ATOMS: atom_id res chain seq x y z
N ALA A 1 -5.68 2.10 -19.28
CA ALA A 1 -6.98 2.57 -18.77
C ALA A 1 -7.90 3.02 -19.91
N ILE A 2 -7.59 4.12 -20.61
CA ILE A 2 -8.42 4.66 -21.72
C ILE A 2 -8.69 3.59 -22.79
N GLU A 3 -7.66 2.92 -23.29
CA GLU A 3 -7.79 1.83 -24.27
C GLU A 3 -8.79 0.76 -23.80
N LYS A 4 -8.74 0.39 -22.51
CA LYS A 4 -9.66 -0.60 -21.95
C LYS A 4 -11.10 -0.12 -21.90
N MET A 5 -11.33 1.17 -21.64
CA MET A 5 -12.67 1.75 -21.69
C MET A 5 -13.22 1.74 -23.12
N VAL A 6 -12.38 2.05 -24.11
CA VAL A 6 -12.75 1.97 -25.53
C VAL A 6 -13.08 0.54 -25.96
N GLU A 7 -12.30 -0.46 -25.53
CA GLU A 7 -12.63 -1.88 -25.76
C GLU A 7 -14.00 -2.29 -25.20
N LEU A 8 -14.43 -1.67 -24.10
CA LEU A 8 -15.74 -1.90 -23.48
C LEU A 8 -16.88 -1.12 -24.16
N GLY A 9 -16.58 -0.33 -25.18
CA GLY A 9 -17.55 0.41 -25.97
C GLY A 9 -17.73 1.88 -25.58
N ALA A 10 -16.83 2.45 -24.77
CA ALA A 10 -16.84 3.88 -24.51
C ALA A 10 -16.19 4.67 -25.64
N ASP A 11 -16.80 5.80 -26.02
CA ASP A 11 -16.13 6.81 -26.84
C ASP A 11 -15.26 7.70 -25.94
N THR A 12 -14.14 8.19 -26.49
CA THR A 12 -13.22 9.06 -25.75
C THR A 12 -12.76 10.23 -26.59
N ILE A 13 -12.73 11.40 -25.98
CA ILE A 13 -12.20 12.63 -26.55
C ILE A 13 -11.24 13.28 -25.54
N THR A 14 -10.28 14.04 -26.04
CA THR A 14 -9.41 14.85 -25.18
C THR A 14 -10.07 16.21 -24.97
N ILE A 15 -10.21 16.60 -23.70
CA ILE A 15 -10.86 17.83 -23.27
C ILE A 15 -9.84 18.71 -22.57
N GLU A 16 -9.83 19.99 -22.93
CA GLU A 16 -9.15 21.04 -22.17
C GLU A 16 -10.20 21.93 -21.49
N ILE A 17 -10.04 22.19 -20.19
CA ILE A 17 -10.88 23.15 -19.48
C ILE A 17 -10.10 24.47 -19.39
N PRO A 18 -10.52 25.52 -20.11
CA PRO A 18 -9.79 26.78 -20.15
C PRO A 18 -9.65 27.38 -18.75
N ASN A 19 -8.45 27.89 -18.42
CA ASN A 19 -8.14 28.57 -17.16
C ASN A 19 -8.42 27.73 -15.88
N LEU A 20 -8.52 26.40 -15.97
CA LEU A 20 -8.87 25.53 -14.85
C LEU A 20 -8.03 25.79 -13.61
N GLN A 21 -6.71 25.93 -13.77
CA GLN A 21 -5.80 26.16 -12.64
C GLN A 21 -6.10 27.46 -11.89
N ASN A 22 -6.47 28.53 -12.61
CA ASN A 22 -6.81 29.82 -12.02
C ASN A 22 -8.16 29.76 -11.30
N LEU A 23 -9.13 29.03 -11.85
CA LEU A 23 -10.44 28.81 -11.24
C LEU A 23 -10.35 27.98 -9.95
N ILE A 24 -9.48 26.96 -9.91
CA ILE A 24 -9.21 26.17 -8.70
C ILE A 24 -8.43 27.00 -7.67
N SER A 25 -7.50 27.85 -8.12
CA SER A 25 -6.63 28.60 -7.22
C SER A 25 -7.41 29.56 -6.31
N GLY A 26 -7.34 29.29 -5.02
CA GLY A 26 -8.00 30.10 -3.98
C GLY A 26 -9.51 29.87 -3.85
N SER A 27 -10.06 28.79 -4.40
CA SER A 27 -11.46 28.37 -4.12
C SER A 27 -11.61 27.46 -2.90
N GLY A 28 -10.48 27.08 -2.27
CA GLY A 28 -10.48 26.28 -1.04
C GLY A 28 -10.83 27.10 0.20
N VAL A 29 -11.74 26.58 1.02
CA VAL A 29 -12.32 27.28 2.17
C VAL A 29 -11.94 26.71 3.54
N ILE A 30 -11.23 25.57 3.57
CA ILE A 30 -10.81 24.88 4.81
C ILE A 30 -10.07 25.82 5.78
N GLY A 31 -9.24 26.73 5.26
CA GLY A 31 -8.50 27.70 6.08
C GLY A 31 -9.38 28.74 6.78
N HIS A 32 -10.59 28.96 6.27
CA HIS A 32 -11.57 29.90 6.80
C HIS A 32 -12.57 29.22 7.74
N GLU A 33 -12.97 27.99 7.44
CA GLU A 33 -14.07 27.29 8.14
C GLU A 33 -13.57 26.43 9.31
N PHE A 34 -12.43 25.75 9.17
CA PHE A 34 -12.02 24.66 10.09
C PHE A 34 -11.99 25.04 11.57
N LYS A 35 -11.48 26.23 11.92
CA LYS A 35 -11.44 26.70 13.32
C LYS A 35 -12.82 26.72 13.94
N TRP A 36 -13.78 27.28 13.21
CA TRP A 36 -15.13 27.54 13.67
C TRP A 36 -15.96 26.27 13.70
N ASP A 37 -15.86 25.45 12.64
CA ASP A 37 -16.53 24.15 12.58
C ASP A 37 -16.07 23.23 13.72
N LEU A 38 -14.78 23.26 14.06
CA LEU A 38 -14.25 22.48 15.18
C LEU A 38 -14.78 22.97 16.53
N ILE A 39 -14.87 24.29 16.74
CA ILE A 39 -15.47 24.87 17.94
C ILE A 39 -16.94 24.43 18.07
N ASP A 40 -17.72 24.54 16.99
CA ASP A 40 -19.13 24.16 16.98
C ASP A 40 -19.32 22.66 17.24
N TYR A 41 -18.48 21.83 16.61
CA TYR A 41 -18.47 20.39 16.83
C TYR A 41 -18.18 20.05 18.29
N LEU A 42 -17.09 20.59 18.88
CA LEU A 42 -16.68 20.28 20.25
C LEU A 42 -17.71 20.76 21.28
N ALA A 43 -18.36 21.90 21.06
CA ALA A 43 -19.44 22.38 21.93
C ALA A 43 -20.66 21.44 21.97
N ALA A 44 -20.88 20.67 20.90
CA ALA A 44 -21.96 19.69 20.81
C ALA A 44 -21.58 18.31 21.38
N VAL A 45 -20.30 18.08 21.72
CA VAL A 45 -19.81 16.80 22.25
C VAL A 45 -19.75 16.86 23.79
N PRO A 46 -20.56 16.05 24.51
CA PRO A 46 -20.46 15.97 25.96
C PRO A 46 -19.07 15.53 26.40
N ASP A 47 -18.57 16.13 27.48
CA ASP A 47 -17.27 15.83 28.08
C ASP A 47 -16.08 15.95 27.10
N ALA A 48 -16.18 16.84 26.10
CA ALA A 48 -15.08 17.11 25.18
C ALA A 48 -13.81 17.52 25.97
N PRO A 49 -12.66 16.87 25.74
CA PRO A 49 -11.43 17.11 26.51
C PRO A 49 -10.74 18.43 26.18
N VAL A 50 -11.19 19.11 25.11
CA VAL A 50 -10.77 20.43 24.64
C VAL A 50 -11.96 21.12 23.99
N SER A 51 -11.88 22.44 23.86
CA SER A 51 -12.93 23.32 23.36
C SER A 51 -12.61 23.99 22.03
N SER A 52 -11.34 24.01 21.60
CA SER A 52 -10.93 24.74 20.40
C SER A 52 -9.60 24.27 19.82
N LEU A 53 -9.32 24.70 18.58
CA LEU A 53 -8.01 24.50 17.96
C LEU A 53 -6.88 25.25 18.69
N GLU A 54 -7.17 26.43 19.26
CA GLU A 54 -6.21 27.21 20.04
C GLU A 54 -5.75 26.40 21.26
N GLU A 55 -6.70 25.88 22.05
CA GLU A 55 -6.39 25.07 23.22
C GLU A 55 -5.56 23.83 22.86
N MET A 56 -5.90 23.15 21.75
CA MET A 56 -5.11 22.01 21.27
C MET A 56 -3.67 22.40 20.91
N LEU A 57 -3.45 23.60 20.37
CA LEU A 57 -2.13 24.12 20.03
C LEU A 57 -1.34 24.51 21.28
N GLU A 58 -1.99 25.13 22.28
CA GLU A 58 -1.38 25.52 23.55
C GLU A 58 -0.99 24.31 24.40
N LEU A 59 -1.84 23.28 24.44
CA LEU A 59 -1.59 22.03 25.15
C LEU A 59 -0.61 21.10 24.42
N GLY A 60 -0.15 21.45 23.22
CA GLY A 60 0.80 20.64 22.45
C GLY A 60 0.21 19.32 21.93
N LEU A 61 -1.11 19.26 21.72
CA LEU A 61 -1.81 18.06 21.25
C LEU A 61 -1.69 17.85 19.73
N ILE A 62 -1.15 18.84 19.01
CA ILE A 62 -0.93 18.78 17.57
C ILE A 62 0.53 18.40 17.28
N HIS A 63 0.73 17.31 16.53
CA HIS A 63 2.06 16.88 16.08
C HIS A 63 2.79 18.02 15.34
N GLU A 64 4.10 18.18 15.59
CA GLU A 64 4.94 19.29 15.09
C GLU A 64 4.83 19.53 13.58
N ALA A 65 4.76 18.44 12.79
CA ALA A 65 4.61 18.49 11.34
C ALA A 65 3.31 19.17 10.86
N LEU A 66 2.26 19.17 11.69
CA LEU A 66 0.97 19.77 11.38
C LEU A 66 0.81 21.17 11.97
N THR A 67 1.59 21.51 13.01
CA THR A 67 1.48 22.77 13.76
C THR A 67 1.49 24.01 12.86
N PRO A 68 2.36 24.17 11.84
CA PRO A 68 2.31 25.35 10.96
C PRO A 68 0.99 25.50 10.20
N GLY A 69 0.41 24.38 9.74
CA GLY A 69 -0.87 24.37 9.06
C GLY A 69 -2.03 24.70 10.00
N MET A 70 -2.01 24.12 11.20
CA MET A 70 -3.04 24.36 12.22
C MET A 70 -3.01 25.80 12.75
N ARG A 71 -1.82 26.40 12.96
CA ARG A 71 -1.71 27.81 13.32
C ARG A 71 -2.31 28.73 12.24
N ARG A 72 -2.06 28.44 10.96
CA ARG A 72 -2.69 29.20 9.85
C ARG A 72 -4.21 29.07 9.87
N ARG A 73 -4.75 27.88 10.13
CA ARG A 73 -6.21 27.65 10.23
C ARG A 73 -6.82 28.32 11.46
N ASN A 74 -6.05 28.50 12.52
CA ASN A 74 -6.50 29.16 13.74
C ASN A 74 -6.41 30.70 13.68
N ALA A 75 -5.65 31.25 12.72
CA ALA A 75 -5.40 32.68 12.59
C ALA A 75 -6.63 33.56 12.31
N PRO A 76 -7.68 33.13 11.58
CA PRO A 76 -8.86 33.97 11.36
C PRO A 76 -9.53 34.39 12.67
N GLU A 77 -9.83 35.69 12.77
CA GLU A 77 -10.51 36.29 13.94
C GLU A 77 -12.03 36.37 13.74
N SER A 78 -12.52 36.19 12.51
CA SER A 78 -13.95 36.18 12.17
C SER A 78 -14.29 34.99 11.26
N ARG A 79 -15.53 34.51 11.34
CA ARG A 79 -16.14 33.56 10.39
C ARG A 79 -16.31 34.19 9.02
N ASP A 80 -16.86 35.40 9.03
CA ASP A 80 -17.22 36.13 7.83
C ASP A 80 -16.12 37.13 7.52
N THR A 81 -15.28 36.79 6.56
CA THR A 81 -14.19 37.65 6.07
C THR A 81 -14.36 37.88 4.57
N ASP A 82 -13.93 39.03 4.06
CA ASP A 82 -13.95 39.30 2.62
C ASP A 82 -13.16 38.26 1.83
N ALA A 83 -12.08 37.74 2.42
CA ALA A 83 -11.28 36.67 1.84
C ALA A 83 -12.07 35.35 1.74
N TYR A 84 -12.85 34.99 2.77
CA TYR A 84 -13.74 33.84 2.73
C TYR A 84 -14.83 33.99 1.67
N ALA A 85 -15.51 35.16 1.63
CA ALA A 85 -16.52 35.45 0.62
C ALA A 85 -15.94 35.38 -0.80
N THR A 86 -14.73 35.91 -1.00
CA THR A 86 -14.00 35.83 -2.27
C THR A 86 -13.68 34.38 -2.66
N ALA A 87 -13.24 33.55 -1.71
CA ALA A 87 -12.93 32.14 -1.95
C ALA A 87 -14.19 31.35 -2.33
N LEU A 88 -15.30 31.56 -1.63
CA LEU A 88 -16.59 30.96 -1.95
C LEU A 88 -17.08 31.36 -3.35
N ALA A 89 -17.02 32.64 -3.68
CA ALA A 89 -17.47 33.17 -4.97
C ALA A 89 -16.70 32.57 -6.17
N LYS A 90 -15.51 32.00 -5.97
CA LYS A 90 -14.75 31.30 -7.01
C LYS A 90 -15.27 29.89 -7.33
N ARG A 91 -16.00 29.25 -6.41
CA ARG A 91 -16.44 27.85 -6.57
C ARG A 91 -17.52 27.70 -7.65
N GLU A 92 -18.42 28.68 -7.76
CA GLU A 92 -19.49 28.64 -8.78
C GLU A 92 -18.94 28.78 -10.21
N PRO A 93 -18.09 29.77 -10.55
CA PRO A 93 -17.45 29.83 -11.87
C PRO A 93 -16.63 28.58 -12.20
N LEU A 94 -15.91 28.02 -11.21
CA LEU A 94 -15.17 26.77 -11.38
C LEU A 94 -16.12 25.61 -11.72
N ARG A 95 -17.20 25.44 -10.94
CA ARG A 95 -18.21 24.40 -11.18
C ARG A 95 -18.84 24.55 -12.56
N ASN A 96 -19.24 25.77 -12.92
CA ASN A 96 -19.88 26.05 -14.20
C ASN A 96 -18.94 25.72 -15.37
N ALA A 97 -17.66 26.10 -15.30
CA ALA A 97 -16.69 25.77 -16.35
C ALA A 97 -16.56 24.25 -16.58
N VAL A 98 -16.54 23.45 -15.50
CA VAL A 98 -16.48 21.98 -15.61
C VAL A 98 -17.76 21.40 -16.19
N VAL A 99 -18.92 21.85 -15.70
CA VAL A 99 -20.23 21.38 -16.17
C VAL A 99 -20.45 21.73 -17.63
N SER A 100 -20.16 22.97 -18.05
CA SER A 100 -20.29 23.41 -19.44
C SER A 100 -19.48 22.53 -20.38
N VAL A 101 -18.25 22.19 -20.01
CA VAL A 101 -17.41 21.31 -20.85
C VAL A 101 -17.97 19.90 -20.94
N ILE A 102 -18.54 19.35 -19.87
CA ILE A 102 -19.22 18.04 -19.91
C ILE A 102 -20.42 18.10 -20.87
N GLU A 103 -21.23 19.16 -20.78
CA GLU A 103 -22.45 19.33 -21.57
C GLU A 103 -22.18 19.62 -23.05
N GLU A 104 -21.30 20.57 -23.35
CA GLU A 104 -20.94 20.98 -24.72
C GLU A 104 -20.33 19.84 -25.52
N ASN A 105 -19.54 18.98 -24.86
CA ASN A 105 -18.92 17.82 -25.49
C ASN A 105 -19.78 16.56 -25.39
N GLN A 106 -20.94 16.63 -24.75
CA GLN A 106 -21.88 15.53 -24.58
C GLN A 106 -21.24 14.27 -23.97
N VAL A 107 -20.31 14.44 -23.02
CA VAL A 107 -19.65 13.33 -22.34
C VAL A 107 -20.37 12.94 -21.05
N ASP A 108 -20.25 11.67 -20.66
CA ASP A 108 -20.87 11.14 -19.44
C ASP A 108 -20.06 11.41 -18.17
N ALA A 109 -18.74 11.49 -18.30
CA ALA A 109 -17.81 11.77 -17.22
C ALA A 109 -16.49 12.31 -17.78
N LEU A 110 -15.78 13.10 -16.96
CA LEU A 110 -14.37 13.40 -17.20
C LEU A 110 -13.50 12.36 -16.50
N ILE A 111 -12.36 12.03 -17.09
CA ILE A 111 -11.38 11.12 -16.48
C ILE A 111 -10.00 11.78 -16.41
N TYR A 112 -9.32 11.61 -15.28
CA TYR A 112 -7.96 12.12 -15.07
C TYR A 112 -7.26 11.32 -13.96
N PRO A 113 -5.91 11.29 -13.89
CA PRO A 113 -5.22 10.64 -12.78
C PRO A 113 -5.65 11.26 -11.44
N THR A 114 -6.02 10.45 -10.45
CA THR A 114 -6.35 10.95 -9.10
C THR A 114 -5.15 11.67 -8.49
N MET A 115 -3.97 11.07 -8.66
CA MET A 115 -2.67 11.61 -8.32
C MET A 115 -1.76 11.53 -9.55
N ARG A 116 -1.03 12.60 -9.85
CA ARG A 116 -0.07 12.67 -10.97
C ARG A 116 1.30 12.07 -10.64
N GLU A 117 1.57 11.86 -9.35
CA GLU A 117 2.83 11.31 -8.85
C GLU A 117 2.54 10.16 -7.88
N PRO A 118 3.44 9.15 -7.79
CA PRO A 118 3.35 8.09 -6.79
C PRO A 118 3.38 8.64 -5.35
N PRO A 119 3.03 7.81 -4.35
CA PRO A 119 3.21 8.15 -2.95
C PRO A 119 4.64 8.62 -2.63
N SER A 120 4.74 9.78 -1.96
CA SER A 120 6.01 10.30 -1.45
C SER A 120 6.55 9.44 -0.31
N ILE A 121 7.88 9.47 -0.12
CA ILE A 121 8.53 8.86 1.04
C ILE A 121 7.98 9.49 2.34
N ILE A 122 7.81 8.68 3.38
CA ILE A 122 7.34 9.14 4.69
C ILE A 122 8.17 10.33 5.17
N GLY A 123 7.47 11.39 5.60
CA GLY A 123 8.08 12.66 6.02
C GLY A 123 8.23 13.70 4.92
N GLN A 124 8.07 13.33 3.65
CA GLN A 124 8.06 14.28 2.53
C GLN A 124 6.64 14.71 2.15
N PRO A 125 6.46 15.92 1.60
CA PRO A 125 5.16 16.36 1.08
C PRO A 125 4.69 15.50 -0.09
N GLN A 126 3.40 15.13 -0.08
CA GLN A 126 2.75 14.53 -1.25
C GLN A 126 2.49 15.61 -2.31
N ARG A 127 2.87 15.35 -3.56
CA ARG A 127 2.64 16.23 -4.72
C ARG A 127 1.70 15.58 -5.73
N GLY A 128 1.34 16.35 -6.76
CA GLY A 128 0.59 15.84 -7.91
C GLY A 128 -0.90 15.61 -7.68
N SER A 129 -1.50 16.07 -6.58
CA SER A 129 -2.94 15.85 -6.34
C SER A 129 -3.81 16.60 -7.35
N ASN A 130 -4.85 15.92 -7.85
CA ASN A 130 -5.95 16.51 -8.62
C ASN A 130 -7.27 16.56 -7.80
N CYS A 131 -7.26 16.12 -6.53
CA CYS A 131 -8.45 15.96 -5.69
C CYS A 131 -9.16 17.30 -5.35
N SER A 132 -8.51 18.44 -5.58
CA SER A 132 -9.12 19.76 -5.37
C SER A 132 -10.24 20.05 -6.37
N LEU A 133 -10.24 19.43 -7.54
CA LEU A 133 -11.24 19.72 -8.58
C LEU A 133 -12.64 19.30 -8.12
N SER A 134 -12.83 18.04 -7.78
CA SER A 134 -14.11 17.50 -7.28
C SER A 134 -14.52 18.19 -5.98
N ALA A 135 -13.59 18.33 -5.02
CA ALA A 135 -13.86 18.96 -3.74
C ALA A 135 -14.35 20.41 -3.87
N ASN A 136 -13.71 21.22 -4.71
CA ASN A 136 -14.04 22.65 -4.81
C ASN A 136 -15.24 22.92 -5.73
N THR A 137 -15.48 22.06 -6.74
CA THR A 137 -16.69 22.14 -7.59
C THR A 137 -17.93 21.60 -6.90
N GLY A 138 -17.78 20.69 -5.93
CA GLY A 138 -18.91 19.97 -5.32
C GLY A 138 -19.54 18.95 -6.27
N LEU A 139 -18.83 18.55 -7.34
CA LEU A 139 -19.25 17.51 -8.26
C LEU A 139 -18.84 16.13 -7.74
N PRO A 140 -19.66 15.09 -7.97
CA PRO A 140 -19.32 13.75 -7.54
C PRO A 140 -18.12 13.21 -8.32
N ALA A 141 -17.25 12.50 -7.61
CA ALA A 141 -16.08 11.85 -8.18
C ALA A 141 -15.85 10.45 -7.60
N LEU A 142 -15.32 9.55 -8.41
CA LEU A 142 -15.00 8.18 -8.04
C LEU A 142 -13.58 7.83 -8.51
N SER A 143 -12.68 7.53 -7.57
CA SER A 143 -11.35 6.99 -7.90
C SER A 143 -11.40 5.47 -8.04
N ILE A 144 -10.88 4.94 -9.14
CA ILE A 144 -10.79 3.51 -9.44
C ILE A 144 -9.32 3.08 -9.69
N PRO A 145 -8.91 1.86 -9.29
CA PRO A 145 -7.55 1.37 -9.56
C PRO A 145 -7.24 1.28 -11.05
N ALA A 146 -6.16 1.92 -11.49
CA ALA A 146 -5.79 2.02 -12.91
C ALA A 146 -4.46 1.33 -13.26
N GLY A 147 -3.87 0.60 -12.32
CA GLY A 147 -2.65 -0.17 -12.50
C GLY A 147 -1.61 0.10 -11.43
N TRP A 148 -0.33 -0.06 -11.81
CA TRP A 148 0.81 0.07 -10.91
C TRP A 148 1.98 0.78 -11.60
N THR A 149 2.79 1.49 -10.82
CA THR A 149 4.09 2.04 -11.25
C THR A 149 5.10 1.90 -10.11
N GLY A 150 6.28 1.36 -10.39
CA GLY A 150 7.32 1.14 -9.36
C GLY A 150 6.83 0.34 -8.14
N GLY A 151 5.95 -0.65 -8.34
CA GLY A 151 5.38 -1.44 -7.25
C GLY A 151 4.32 -0.71 -6.40
N LEU A 152 3.87 0.49 -6.81
CA LEU A 152 2.85 1.27 -6.11
C LEU A 152 1.57 1.40 -6.96
N PRO A 153 0.37 1.38 -6.35
CA PRO A 153 -0.88 1.47 -7.08
C PRO A 153 -1.11 2.89 -7.62
N ILE A 154 -1.70 2.98 -8.80
CA ILE A 154 -2.17 4.23 -9.40
C ILE A 154 -3.70 4.22 -9.55
N GLY A 155 -4.32 5.39 -9.42
CA GLY A 155 -5.77 5.58 -9.53
C GLY A 155 -6.15 6.54 -10.65
N LEU A 156 -7.32 6.31 -11.23
CA LEU A 156 -7.99 7.20 -12.18
C LEU A 156 -9.27 7.73 -11.52
N GLU A 157 -9.50 9.03 -11.56
CA GLU A 157 -10.72 9.67 -11.06
C GLU A 157 -11.71 9.85 -12.20
N LEU A 158 -12.94 9.37 -12.00
CA LEU A 158 -14.11 9.70 -12.81
C LEU A 158 -14.84 10.87 -12.15
N LEU A 159 -15.13 11.94 -12.87
CA LEU A 159 -15.87 13.11 -12.39
C LEU A 159 -17.17 13.28 -13.19
N GLY A 160 -18.30 13.38 -12.50
CA GLY A 160 -19.62 13.49 -13.12
C GLY A 160 -20.30 14.84 -12.89
N ARG A 161 -21.52 14.97 -13.40
CA ARG A 161 -22.41 16.10 -13.06
C ARG A 161 -22.97 15.93 -11.65
N SER A 162 -23.58 16.97 -11.10
CA SER A 162 -24.24 16.85 -9.80
C SER A 162 -25.28 15.73 -9.80
N LEU A 163 -25.20 14.87 -8.78
CA LEU A 163 -26.08 13.72 -8.55
C LEU A 163 -25.94 12.57 -9.57
N ASP A 164 -24.89 12.57 -10.40
CA ASP A 164 -24.57 11.47 -11.32
C ASP A 164 -23.83 10.29 -10.63
N ASP A 165 -23.84 10.20 -9.31
CA ASP A 165 -23.16 9.17 -8.51
C ASP A 165 -23.46 7.74 -9.01
N ALA A 166 -24.73 7.44 -9.30
CA ALA A 166 -25.14 6.13 -9.80
C ALA A 166 -24.49 5.79 -11.16
N ARG A 167 -24.35 6.79 -12.04
CA ARG A 167 -23.67 6.63 -13.34
C ARG A 167 -22.18 6.40 -13.12
N LEU A 168 -21.53 7.18 -12.24
CA LEU A 168 -20.11 6.99 -11.94
C LEU A 168 -19.82 5.60 -11.37
N VAL A 169 -20.67 5.11 -10.46
CA VAL A 169 -20.57 3.75 -9.93
C VAL A 169 -20.73 2.71 -11.04
N ALA A 170 -21.70 2.88 -11.96
CA ALA A 170 -21.89 1.95 -13.07
C ALA A 170 -20.66 1.92 -14.01
N LEU A 171 -20.11 3.08 -14.37
CA LEU A 171 -18.90 3.20 -15.20
C LEU A 171 -17.68 2.59 -14.51
N GLY A 172 -17.47 2.93 -13.23
CA GLY A 172 -16.38 2.39 -12.43
C GLY A 172 -16.48 0.88 -12.26
N TYR A 173 -17.69 0.35 -12.04
CA TYR A 173 -17.93 -1.08 -11.94
C TYR A 173 -17.64 -1.81 -13.26
N ALA A 174 -18.11 -1.29 -14.40
CA ALA A 174 -17.82 -1.90 -15.69
C ALA A 174 -16.31 -1.96 -15.98
N TYR A 175 -15.58 -0.88 -15.67
CA TYR A 175 -14.13 -0.85 -15.78
C TYR A 175 -13.44 -1.82 -14.81
N GLU A 176 -13.88 -1.86 -13.55
CA GLU A 176 -13.34 -2.76 -12.53
C GLU A 176 -13.55 -4.22 -12.94
N GLN A 177 -14.75 -4.63 -13.37
CA GLN A 177 -15.03 -6.02 -13.77
C GLN A 177 -14.24 -6.46 -15.01
N ALA A 178 -13.88 -5.52 -15.87
CA ALA A 178 -13.10 -5.77 -17.06
C ALA A 178 -11.59 -5.73 -16.82
N THR A 179 -11.15 -5.33 -15.62
CA THR A 179 -9.75 -5.22 -15.23
C THR A 179 -9.50 -6.01 -13.94
N ASP A 180 -8.24 -6.22 -13.59
CA ASP A 180 -7.88 -6.78 -12.28
C ASP A 180 -6.68 -6.00 -11.72
N HIS A 181 -6.80 -4.67 -11.75
CA HIS A 181 -5.72 -3.78 -11.36
C HIS A 181 -5.47 -3.76 -9.86
N ARG A 182 -6.49 -4.02 -9.05
CA ARG A 182 -6.33 -4.06 -7.59
C ARG A 182 -5.57 -5.33 -7.22
N ARG A 183 -4.48 -5.17 -6.47
CA ARG A 183 -3.76 -6.28 -5.82
C ARG A 183 -3.82 -6.11 -4.32
N THR A 184 -4.00 -7.21 -3.60
CA THR A 184 -3.98 -7.19 -2.13
C THR A 184 -2.55 -7.03 -1.66
N PRO A 185 -2.22 -6.07 -0.77
CA PRO A 185 -0.88 -5.96 -0.24
C PRO A 185 -0.60 -7.13 0.72
N VAL A 186 0.62 -7.69 0.65
CA VAL A 186 1.06 -8.79 1.54
C VAL A 186 0.99 -8.45 3.03
N SER A 187 1.02 -7.16 3.39
CA SER A 187 0.90 -6.68 4.77
C SER A 187 -0.53 -6.69 5.31
N ALA A 188 -1.55 -6.79 4.44
CA ALA A 188 -2.95 -6.89 4.82
C ALA A 188 -3.65 -8.05 4.08
N PRO A 189 -3.26 -9.31 4.37
CA PRO A 189 -3.89 -10.48 3.78
C PRO A 189 -5.38 -10.54 4.11
N PRO A 190 -6.20 -11.20 3.27
CA PRO A 190 -7.63 -11.30 3.49
C PRO A 190 -7.95 -12.00 4.81
N LEU A 191 -9.04 -11.57 5.44
CA LEU A 191 -9.59 -12.24 6.61
C LEU A 191 -10.09 -13.64 6.24
N LEU A 192 -9.81 -14.62 7.09
CA LEU A 192 -10.30 -15.98 6.95
C LEU A 192 -11.52 -16.13 7.85
N SER A 193 -12.70 -16.22 7.25
CA SER A 193 -13.97 -16.31 7.99
C SER A 193 -14.13 -15.17 9.01
N GLY A 194 -13.78 -13.95 8.60
CA GLY A 194 -13.86 -12.74 9.43
C GLY A 194 -12.77 -12.62 10.50
N ARG A 195 -11.72 -13.45 10.47
CA ARG A 195 -10.62 -13.41 11.43
C ARG A 195 -9.27 -13.24 10.75
N ALA A 196 -8.34 -12.58 11.45
CA ALA A 196 -6.96 -12.44 11.00
C ALA A 196 -6.30 -13.81 10.82
N ALA A 197 -5.46 -13.93 9.78
CA ALA A 197 -4.72 -15.15 9.52
C ALA A 197 -3.79 -15.49 10.71
N LYS A 198 -3.92 -16.71 11.25
CA LYS A 198 -3.01 -17.20 12.29
C LYS A 198 -1.66 -17.56 11.67
N PRO A 199 -0.56 -17.43 12.44
CA PRO A 199 0.74 -17.90 11.98
C PRO A 199 0.71 -19.38 11.55
N ILE A 200 1.31 -19.67 10.41
CA ILE A 200 1.37 -21.02 9.82
C ILE A 200 2.66 -21.68 10.29
N THR A 201 2.55 -22.87 10.86
CA THR A 201 3.71 -23.68 11.23
C THR A 201 3.89 -24.83 10.27
N PHE A 202 5.09 -24.98 9.71
CA PHE A 202 5.43 -26.07 8.79
C PHE A 202 6.85 -26.57 9.05
N THR A 203 7.20 -27.72 8.48
CA THR A 203 8.54 -28.32 8.66
C THR A 203 9.09 -28.73 7.32
N VAL A 204 10.25 -28.19 6.99
CA VAL A 204 11.02 -28.57 5.80
C VAL A 204 12.16 -29.47 6.25
N ARG A 205 12.45 -30.50 5.45
CA ARG A 205 13.55 -31.42 5.68
C ARG A 205 14.40 -31.46 4.44
N THR A 206 15.71 -31.44 4.62
CA THR A 206 16.64 -31.70 3.53
C THR A 206 17.68 -32.73 3.97
N THR A 207 18.15 -33.52 3.02
CA THR A 207 19.15 -34.56 3.25
C THR A 207 20.26 -34.46 2.23
N THR A 208 21.48 -34.70 2.67
CA THR A 208 22.66 -34.80 1.82
C THR A 208 23.43 -36.05 2.21
N ASP A 209 24.25 -36.58 1.30
CA ASP A 209 25.01 -37.78 1.62
C ASP A 209 26.02 -37.48 2.76
N GLY A 210 26.28 -38.51 3.56
CA GLY A 210 27.15 -38.40 4.71
C GLY A 210 28.63 -38.37 4.34
N ALA A 211 29.49 -38.56 5.33
CA ALA A 211 30.92 -38.78 5.09
C ALA A 211 31.17 -39.95 4.11
N PRO A 212 32.25 -39.91 3.29
CA PRO A 212 32.63 -41.05 2.46
C PRO A 212 32.71 -42.32 3.32
N ARG A 213 32.00 -43.38 2.91
CA ARG A 213 31.81 -44.66 3.63
C ARG A 213 30.78 -44.68 4.78
N SER A 214 30.06 -43.59 5.04
CA SER A 214 28.90 -43.58 5.95
C SER A 214 27.64 -44.06 5.24
N THR A 215 26.90 -45.00 5.84
CA THR A 215 25.53 -45.34 5.42
C THR A 215 24.49 -44.35 5.96
N VAL A 216 24.89 -43.46 6.88
CA VAL A 216 24.04 -42.45 7.50
C VAL A 216 24.12 -41.16 6.68
N ARG A 217 22.97 -40.72 6.15
CA ARG A 217 22.81 -39.42 5.49
C ARG A 217 22.72 -38.30 6.52
N ALA A 218 23.37 -37.17 6.21
CA ALA A 218 23.18 -35.95 6.97
C ALA A 218 21.79 -35.37 6.69
N ARG A 219 21.10 -34.91 7.74
CA ARG A 219 19.72 -34.42 7.65
C ARG A 219 19.58 -33.11 8.42
N ALA A 220 18.98 -32.12 7.78
CA ALA A 220 18.49 -30.91 8.43
C ALA A 220 16.96 -30.96 8.49
N ARG A 221 16.41 -30.72 9.68
CA ARG A 221 14.98 -30.50 9.91
C ARG A 221 14.81 -29.08 10.43
N VAL A 222 14.04 -28.27 9.72
CA VAL A 222 13.74 -26.90 10.12
C VAL A 222 12.23 -26.74 10.28
N ARG A 223 11.81 -26.38 11.49
CA ARG A 223 10.42 -25.99 11.77
C ARG A 223 10.32 -24.48 11.61
N PHE A 224 9.48 -24.04 10.69
CA PHE A 224 9.17 -22.63 10.45
C PHE A 224 7.83 -22.27 11.07
N THR A 225 7.71 -21.04 11.56
CA THR A 225 6.46 -20.38 11.92
C THR A 225 6.40 -19.04 11.21
N TYR A 226 5.55 -18.95 10.18
CA TYR A 226 5.38 -17.75 9.36
C TYR A 226 4.14 -16.97 9.79
N ASN A 227 4.30 -15.68 10.07
CA ASN A 227 3.22 -14.75 10.36
C ASN A 227 3.11 -13.71 9.23
N SER A 228 2.15 -13.91 8.31
CA SER A 228 1.98 -13.05 7.14
C SER A 228 1.64 -11.59 7.47
N LEU A 229 0.97 -11.33 8.59
CA LEU A 229 0.62 -9.97 9.03
C LEU A 229 1.87 -9.14 9.39
N THR A 230 2.87 -9.80 9.97
CA THR A 230 4.10 -9.13 10.43
C THR A 230 5.28 -9.38 9.50
N GLY A 231 5.16 -10.30 8.54
CA GLY A 231 6.27 -10.80 7.72
C GLY A 231 7.30 -11.61 8.50
N THR A 232 6.96 -12.06 9.70
CA THR A 232 7.93 -12.72 10.57
C THR A 232 8.02 -14.20 10.22
N LEU A 233 9.23 -14.69 9.95
CA LEU A 233 9.53 -16.11 9.74
C LEU A 233 10.46 -16.61 10.86
N ALA A 234 9.87 -17.15 11.92
CA ALA A 234 10.62 -17.80 12.98
C ALA A 234 11.03 -19.21 12.56
N TYR A 235 12.21 -19.67 12.98
CA TYR A 235 12.74 -20.99 12.63
C TYR A 235 13.42 -21.68 13.82
N ASN A 236 13.33 -23.01 13.84
CA ASN A 236 14.07 -23.87 14.76
C ASN A 236 14.69 -25.03 13.98
N ILE A 237 16.00 -25.19 14.10
CA ILE A 237 16.85 -26.07 13.31
C ILE A 237 17.33 -27.23 14.18
N ARG A 238 17.30 -28.43 13.58
CA ARG A 238 18.06 -29.59 14.06
C ARG A 238 18.77 -30.28 12.92
N VAL A 239 20.07 -30.51 13.08
CA VAL A 239 20.92 -31.29 12.18
C VAL A 239 21.28 -32.60 12.85
N SER A 240 21.30 -33.68 12.07
CA SER A 240 21.63 -35.03 12.53
C SER A 240 22.33 -35.82 11.44
N GLY A 241 23.03 -36.89 11.80
CA GLY A 241 23.73 -37.75 10.83
C GLY A 241 25.04 -37.16 10.27
N VAL A 242 25.56 -36.09 10.89
CA VAL A 242 26.84 -35.44 10.58
C VAL A 242 27.40 -34.83 11.86
N ARG A 243 28.74 -34.81 12.01
CA ARG A 243 29.39 -34.13 13.14
C ARG A 243 29.17 -32.63 13.03
N ALA A 244 29.06 -31.95 14.16
CA ALA A 244 28.92 -30.50 14.19
C ALA A 244 30.01 -29.81 13.35
N ASP A 245 31.29 -30.14 13.58
CA ASP A 245 32.47 -29.59 12.88
C ASP A 245 32.45 -29.75 11.34
N ASP A 246 31.59 -30.63 10.82
CA ASP A 246 31.44 -30.88 9.38
C ASP A 246 30.23 -30.15 8.78
N VAL A 247 29.46 -29.41 9.60
CA VAL A 247 28.38 -28.52 9.15
C VAL A 247 28.96 -27.12 8.90
N PHE A 248 28.77 -26.61 7.69
CA PHE A 248 29.17 -25.24 7.34
C PHE A 248 28.05 -24.24 7.52
N ALA A 249 26.85 -24.58 7.05
CA ALA A 249 25.68 -23.72 7.18
C ALA A 249 24.38 -24.47 6.88
N ILE A 250 23.28 -23.89 7.34
CA ILE A 250 21.96 -24.09 6.77
C ILE A 250 21.50 -22.76 6.21
N VAL A 251 21.06 -22.77 4.96
CA VAL A 251 20.73 -21.56 4.23
C VAL A 251 19.34 -21.66 3.63
N LEU A 252 18.73 -20.48 3.46
CA LEU A 252 17.61 -20.25 2.58
C LEU A 252 18.18 -19.71 1.26
N SER A 253 17.94 -20.41 0.17
CA SER A 253 18.39 -20.03 -1.17
C SER A 253 17.20 -19.77 -2.09
N THR A 254 17.48 -19.11 -3.21
CA THR A 254 16.53 -18.80 -4.29
C THR A 254 17.30 -18.75 -5.61
N ASN A 255 16.63 -18.39 -6.70
CA ASN A 255 17.26 -18.07 -7.97
C ASN A 255 17.13 -16.56 -8.29
N ASP A 256 18.06 -16.04 -9.08
CA ASP A 256 17.95 -14.72 -9.72
C ASP A 256 17.09 -14.76 -11.00
N GLU A 257 16.96 -13.62 -11.69
CA GLU A 257 16.16 -13.50 -12.92
C GLU A 257 16.68 -14.41 -14.06
N GLU A 258 17.98 -14.73 -14.09
CA GLU A 258 18.56 -15.68 -15.04
C GLU A 258 18.50 -17.14 -14.56
N GLY A 259 17.83 -17.42 -13.44
CA GLY A 259 17.65 -18.75 -12.87
C GLY A 259 18.89 -19.29 -12.13
N ARG A 260 19.89 -18.46 -11.84
CA ARG A 260 21.11 -18.87 -11.13
C ARG A 260 20.86 -18.88 -9.62
N PRO A 261 21.26 -19.94 -8.90
CA PRO A 261 20.99 -20.03 -7.47
C PRO A 261 21.90 -19.12 -6.66
N TYR A 262 21.34 -18.43 -5.67
CA TYR A 262 22.09 -17.68 -4.66
C TYR A 262 21.51 -17.87 -3.25
N ILE A 263 22.32 -17.52 -2.25
CA ILE A 263 21.92 -17.59 -0.83
C ILE A 263 21.23 -16.29 -0.45
N GLU A 264 19.96 -16.37 -0.08
CA GLU A 264 19.20 -15.22 0.44
C GLU A 264 19.56 -14.94 1.91
N ARG A 265 19.49 -16.00 2.74
CA ARG A 265 19.67 -15.90 4.19
C ARG A 265 20.46 -17.09 4.70
N ARG A 266 21.42 -16.82 5.60
CA ARG A 266 22.07 -17.87 6.39
C ARG A 266 21.32 -18.06 7.71
N LEU A 267 20.76 -19.24 7.93
CA LEU A 267 19.98 -19.57 9.14
C LEU A 267 20.85 -20.12 10.29
N SER A 268 22.00 -20.72 9.95
CA SER A 268 22.99 -21.15 10.95
C SER A 268 24.41 -21.06 10.40
N GLY A 269 25.37 -20.81 11.29
CA GLY A 269 26.80 -20.75 10.98
C GLY A 269 27.51 -22.10 11.10
N PRO A 270 28.84 -22.11 10.94
CA PRO A 270 29.64 -23.33 10.98
C PRO A 270 29.62 -23.98 12.36
N SER A 271 29.70 -25.30 12.40
CA SER A 271 29.71 -26.09 13.65
C SER A 271 28.43 -26.01 14.50
N ILE A 272 27.32 -25.55 13.92
CA ILE A 272 26.03 -25.45 14.61
C ILE A 272 25.10 -26.59 14.19
N SER A 273 24.81 -27.51 15.11
CA SER A 273 23.86 -28.61 14.89
C SER A 273 22.41 -28.28 15.30
N SER A 274 22.20 -27.19 16.04
CA SER A 274 20.87 -26.67 16.38
C SER A 274 20.90 -25.17 16.56
N ALA A 275 19.92 -24.47 15.99
CA ALA A 275 19.78 -23.02 16.12
C ALA A 275 18.30 -22.64 16.13
N GLN A 276 18.00 -21.46 16.61
CA GLN A 276 16.70 -20.84 16.45
C GLN A 276 16.89 -19.35 16.17
N GLY A 277 15.94 -18.76 15.47
CA GLY A 277 15.98 -17.35 15.16
C GLY A 277 14.70 -16.90 14.48
N THR A 278 14.71 -15.63 14.11
CA THR A 278 13.57 -14.97 13.49
C THR A 278 14.08 -14.07 12.38
N LEU A 279 13.45 -14.15 11.22
CA LEU A 279 13.66 -13.23 10.09
C LEU A 279 12.43 -12.32 9.96
N THR A 280 12.66 -11.07 9.60
CA THR A 280 11.60 -10.16 9.14
C THR A 280 11.74 -10.03 7.63
N LEU A 281 10.75 -10.52 6.90
CA LEU A 281 10.75 -10.52 5.45
C LEU A 281 10.17 -9.19 4.94
N ASP A 282 10.82 -8.61 3.93
CA ASP A 282 10.25 -7.51 3.15
C ASP A 282 9.14 -8.01 2.21
N THR A 283 8.59 -7.13 1.37
CA THR A 283 7.48 -7.47 0.46
C THR A 283 7.88 -8.55 -0.55
N ASP A 284 9.03 -8.38 -1.21
CA ASP A 284 9.48 -9.27 -2.28
C ASP A 284 9.86 -10.65 -1.72
N GLU A 285 10.50 -10.68 -0.55
CA GLU A 285 10.80 -11.92 0.17
C GLU A 285 9.53 -12.67 0.59
N ARG A 286 8.47 -11.96 1.01
CA ARG A 286 7.18 -12.59 1.36
C ARG A 286 6.53 -13.21 0.13
N GLU A 287 6.48 -12.48 -0.98
CA GLU A 287 5.89 -12.97 -2.23
C GLU A 287 6.60 -14.23 -2.69
N ARG A 288 7.95 -14.24 -2.66
CA ARG A 288 8.77 -15.40 -2.99
C ARG A 288 8.59 -16.58 -2.02
N LEU A 289 8.39 -16.33 -0.72
CA LEU A 289 8.06 -17.39 0.23
C LEU A 289 6.71 -18.03 -0.09
N GLU A 290 5.71 -17.19 -0.41
CA GLU A 290 4.34 -17.64 -0.66
C GLU A 290 4.16 -18.28 -2.05
N SER A 291 4.98 -17.92 -3.04
CA SER A 291 5.08 -18.58 -4.34
C SER A 291 5.93 -19.86 -4.32
N GLY A 292 6.70 -20.07 -3.24
CA GLY A 292 7.56 -21.24 -3.06
C GLY A 292 8.90 -21.14 -3.78
N GLU A 293 9.42 -19.94 -3.99
CA GLU A 293 10.72 -19.72 -4.63
C GLU A 293 11.91 -19.91 -3.67
N PHE A 294 11.64 -20.09 -2.38
CA PHE A 294 12.67 -20.41 -1.40
C PHE A 294 12.97 -21.90 -1.28
N TYR A 295 14.26 -22.22 -1.08
CA TYR A 295 14.75 -23.57 -0.88
C TYR A 295 15.63 -23.67 0.37
N LEU A 296 15.48 -24.77 1.10
CA LEU A 296 16.31 -25.11 2.24
C LEU A 296 17.48 -25.99 1.81
N GLU A 297 18.70 -25.57 2.14
CA GLU A 297 19.92 -26.30 1.82
C GLU A 297 20.80 -26.53 3.07
N LEU A 298 21.37 -27.73 3.16
CA LEU A 298 22.36 -28.11 4.17
C LEU A 298 23.74 -28.20 3.52
N MET A 299 24.67 -27.34 3.95
CA MET A 299 26.04 -27.29 3.46
C MET A 299 26.96 -27.99 4.46
N THR A 300 27.72 -28.97 3.98
CA THR A 300 28.63 -29.77 4.81
C THR A 300 30.01 -29.83 4.17
N ARG A 301 31.01 -30.36 4.89
CA ARG A 301 32.35 -30.59 4.37
C ARG A 301 32.39 -31.35 3.05
N ASN A 302 31.52 -32.36 2.87
CA ASN A 302 31.48 -33.18 1.65
C ASN A 302 30.60 -32.57 0.56
N HIS A 303 29.66 -31.71 0.94
CA HIS A 303 28.74 -31.02 0.04
C HIS A 303 28.78 -29.52 0.34
N PRO A 304 29.89 -28.84 0.02
CA PRO A 304 30.10 -27.44 0.40
C PRO A 304 29.13 -26.49 -0.30
N PHE A 305 28.53 -26.89 -1.41
CA PHE A 305 27.54 -26.10 -2.16
C PHE A 305 26.09 -26.57 -1.92
N GLY A 306 25.86 -27.50 -1.00
CA GLY A 306 24.56 -28.13 -0.82
C GLY A 306 24.20 -29.09 -1.95
N THR A 307 23.39 -30.12 -1.65
CA THR A 307 22.88 -31.06 -2.67
C THR A 307 21.43 -31.47 -2.45
N GLY A 308 20.88 -31.25 -1.25
CA GLY A 308 19.45 -31.40 -0.99
C GLY A 308 18.78 -30.04 -1.00
N LYS A 309 18.01 -29.74 -2.07
CA LYS A 309 17.15 -28.56 -2.15
C LYS A 309 15.71 -28.98 -1.91
N ASN A 310 15.09 -28.47 -0.85
CA ASN A 310 13.68 -28.70 -0.58
C ASN A 310 12.95 -27.38 -0.45
N GLN A 311 11.83 -27.25 -1.14
CA GLN A 311 11.04 -26.03 -1.19
C GLN A 311 10.55 -25.63 0.21
N VAL A 312 10.65 -24.33 0.52
CA VAL A 312 10.16 -23.72 1.74
C VAL A 312 8.88 -22.99 1.40
N LEU A 313 7.75 -23.66 1.61
CA LEU A 313 6.43 -23.16 1.25
C LEU A 313 5.47 -23.27 2.45
N PRO A 314 4.85 -22.17 2.90
CA PRO A 314 3.84 -22.19 3.96
C PRO A 314 2.51 -22.73 3.42
N VAL A 315 2.41 -24.06 3.24
CA VAL A 315 1.15 -24.69 2.79
C VAL A 315 0.17 -24.75 3.95
N ARG A 316 -1.04 -24.21 3.76
CA ARG A 316 -2.21 -24.57 4.59
C ARG A 316 -2.69 -25.94 4.13
N ARG A 317 -2.49 -26.97 4.97
CA ARG A 317 -3.24 -28.22 4.83
C ARG A 317 -4.67 -28.03 5.31
#